data_AF-A0A7C5L8D9-F1
#
_entry.id   AF-A0A7C5L8D9-F1
#
_cell.length_a   1.000
_cell.length_b   1.000
_cell.length_c   1.000
_cell.angle_alpha   90.00
_cell.angle_beta   90.00
_cell.angle_gamma   90.00
#
_symmetry.space_group_name_H-M   'P 1'
#
loop_
_entity.id
_entity.type
_entity.pdbx_description
1 polymer ?
#
loop_
_entity_poly.entity_id
_entity_poly.type
_entity_poly.pdbx_seq_one_letter_code
_entity_poly.pdbx_strand_id
1 'polypeptide(L)'
;MNEELSRIQREYPALFEEAYECVRAMRVKKYVFKPSNRVRWIVVGKARDYLILTSVGYCSCEDFFFRVMSHEKPMCYHILAVKIAEQTEQYEVVEEFDEWHWRLMREWIMEYRVRG
;
A
#
# COMPACT_ATOMS: atom_id res chain seq x y z
N MET A 1 15.20 -5.24 -15.52
CA MET A 1 14.63 -5.32 -14.17
C MET A 1 15.79 -5.33 -13.19
N ASN A 2 15.77 -4.52 -12.13
CA ASN A 2 16.89 -4.47 -11.18
C ASN A 2 17.04 -5.81 -10.42
N GLU A 3 18.20 -6.05 -9.80
CA GLU A 3 18.50 -7.32 -9.11
C GLU A 3 17.51 -7.60 -7.97
N GLU A 4 17.08 -6.54 -7.28
CA GLU A 4 16.14 -6.63 -6.16
C GLU A 4 14.75 -7.10 -6.62
N LEU A 5 14.19 -6.53 -7.69
CA LEU A 5 12.92 -6.99 -8.26
C LEU A 5 12.99 -8.44 -8.73
N SER A 6 14.13 -8.85 -9.29
CA SER A 6 14.35 -10.23 -9.73
C SER A 6 14.47 -11.21 -8.55
N ARG A 7 14.95 -10.73 -7.40
CA ARG A 7 14.94 -11.49 -6.13
C ARG A 7 13.52 -11.62 -5.59
N ILE A 8 12.79 -10.52 -5.48
CA ILE A 8 11.40 -10.49 -5.01
C ILE A 8 10.51 -11.42 -5.86
N GLN A 9 10.63 -11.36 -7.19
CA GLN A 9 9.84 -12.20 -8.09
C GLN A 9 10.09 -13.69 -7.85
N ARG A 10 11.32 -14.09 -7.55
CA ARG A 10 11.67 -15.49 -7.24
C ARG A 10 11.17 -15.92 -5.87
N GLU A 11 11.27 -15.05 -4.87
CA GLU A 11 10.86 -15.34 -3.49
C GLU A 11 9.33 -15.38 -3.33
N TYR A 12 8.61 -14.51 -4.05
CA TYR A 12 7.16 -14.33 -3.91
C TYR A 12 6.42 -14.24 -5.26
N PRO A 13 6.49 -15.26 -6.13
CA PRO A 13 6.03 -15.15 -7.53
C PRO A 13 4.57 -14.76 -7.67
N ALA A 14 3.67 -15.36 -6.89
CA ALA A 14 2.24 -15.05 -6.95
C ALA A 14 1.91 -13.64 -6.44
N LEU A 15 2.55 -13.19 -5.35
CA LEU A 15 2.37 -11.83 -4.83
C LEU A 15 3.02 -10.80 -5.75
N PHE A 16 4.13 -11.15 -6.40
CA PHE A 16 4.86 -10.26 -7.29
C PHE A 16 4.00 -9.89 -8.50
N GLU A 17 3.34 -10.87 -9.15
CA GLU A 17 2.50 -10.59 -10.32
C GLU A 17 1.40 -9.56 -9.99
N GLU A 18 0.66 -9.80 -8.91
CA GLU A 18 -0.42 -8.89 -8.48
C GLU A 18 0.11 -7.51 -8.07
N ALA A 19 1.22 -7.46 -7.33
CA ALA A 19 1.86 -6.23 -6.91
C ALA A 19 2.44 -5.44 -8.11
N TYR A 20 3.05 -6.12 -9.07
CA TYR A 20 3.66 -5.50 -10.23
C TYR A 20 2.61 -4.92 -11.17
N GLU A 21 1.51 -5.62 -11.40
CA GLU A 21 0.36 -5.09 -12.16
C GLU A 21 -0.30 -3.90 -11.45
N CYS A 22 -0.35 -3.90 -10.11
CA CYS A 22 -0.81 -2.75 -9.33
C CYS A 22 0.07 -1.50 -9.57
N VAL A 23 1.39 -1.67 -9.58
CA VAL A 23 2.36 -0.60 -9.87
C VAL A 23 2.22 -0.10 -11.32
N ARG A 24 2.18 -1.01 -12.30
CA ARG A 24 2.04 -0.66 -13.73
C ARG A 24 0.73 0.08 -14.02
N ALA A 25 -0.33 -0.23 -13.27
CA ALA A 25 -1.61 0.45 -13.36
C ALA A 25 -1.64 1.82 -12.65
N MET A 26 -0.49 2.33 -12.16
CA MET A 26 -0.36 3.60 -11.43
C MET A 26 -1.28 3.71 -10.21
N ARG A 27 -1.47 2.60 -9.49
CA ARG A 27 -2.34 2.55 -8.30
C ARG A 27 -1.62 2.80 -6.98
N VAL A 28 -0.32 3.02 -7.01
CA VAL A 28 0.47 3.38 -5.82
C VAL A 28 0.60 4.89 -5.74
N LYS A 29 0.17 5.47 -4.63
CA LYS A 29 0.20 6.92 -4.37
C LYS A 29 1.02 7.24 -3.13
N LYS A 30 1.84 8.28 -3.23
CA LYS A 30 2.60 8.88 -2.14
C LYS A 30 1.98 10.23 -1.78
N TYR A 31 1.21 10.26 -0.72
CA TYR A 31 0.69 11.50 -0.16
C TYR A 31 1.76 12.21 0.65
N VAL A 32 1.99 13.48 0.37
CA VAL A 32 2.88 14.37 1.11
C VAL A 32 2.06 15.53 1.66
N PHE A 33 1.82 15.49 2.96
CA PHE A 33 1.01 16.49 3.63
C PHE A 33 1.82 17.73 3.99
N LYS A 34 1.26 18.92 3.79
CA LYS A 34 1.88 20.22 4.05
C LYS A 34 1.12 21.01 5.14
N PRO A 35 1.81 21.75 6.01
CA PRO A 35 3.26 21.97 6.03
C PRO A 35 4.08 20.88 6.73
N SER A 36 3.47 19.88 7.39
CA SER A 36 4.20 18.91 8.24
C SER A 36 5.20 18.01 7.52
N ASN A 37 5.12 17.89 6.19
CA ASN A 37 5.83 16.90 5.37
C ASN A 37 5.56 15.45 5.77
N ARG A 38 4.41 15.18 6.40
CA ARG A 38 3.99 13.82 6.73
C ARG A 38 3.75 13.03 5.45
N VAL A 39 4.32 11.83 5.36
CA VAL A 39 4.14 10.93 4.21
C VAL A 39 3.16 9.82 4.54
N ARG A 40 2.27 9.49 3.60
CA ARG A 40 1.41 8.30 3.64
C ARG A 40 1.44 7.59 2.30
N TRP A 41 1.60 6.28 2.32
CA TRP A 41 1.51 5.44 1.13
C TRP A 41 0.13 4.84 1.02
N ILE A 42 -0.48 4.99 -0.14
CA ILE A 42 -1.83 4.51 -0.43
C ILE A 42 -1.77 3.61 -1.65
N VAL A 43 -2.43 2.47 -1.58
CA VAL A 43 -2.67 1.63 -2.75
C VAL A 43 -4.16 1.64 -3.08
N VAL A 44 -4.48 2.11 -4.28
CA VAL A 44 -5.85 2.16 -4.81
C VAL A 44 -6.29 0.75 -5.14
N GLY A 45 -7.19 0.21 -4.32
CA GLY A 45 -7.78 -1.11 -4.53
C GLY A 45 -9.03 -1.07 -5.41
N LYS A 46 -9.60 -2.24 -5.69
CA LYS A 46 -10.89 -2.34 -6.39
C LYS A 46 -12.08 -1.93 -5.50
N ALA A 47 -12.01 -2.22 -4.21
CA ALA A 47 -13.08 -1.96 -3.25
C ALA A 47 -12.92 -0.59 -2.56
N ARG A 48 -11.69 -0.30 -2.11
CA ARG A 48 -11.31 0.96 -1.48
C ARG A 48 -9.80 1.18 -1.53
N ASP A 49 -9.37 2.33 -1.04
CA ASP A 49 -7.97 2.70 -0.89
C ASP A 49 -7.42 2.19 0.44
N TYR A 50 -6.21 1.64 0.39
CA TYR A 50 -5.57 1.03 1.55
C TYR A 50 -4.37 1.86 2.00
N LEU A 51 -4.27 2.08 3.31
CA LEU A 51 -3.12 2.70 3.95
C LEU A 51 -2.00 1.67 4.12
N ILE A 52 -0.80 2.01 3.66
CA ILE A 52 0.42 1.24 3.86
C ILE A 52 1.37 2.04 4.75
N LEU A 53 1.92 1.39 5.77
CA LEU A 53 3.02 1.90 6.58
C LEU A 53 4.20 0.95 6.42
N THR A 54 5.03 1.18 5.40
CA THR A 54 6.12 0.28 5.00
C THR A 54 7.14 0.05 6.11
N SER A 55 7.43 1.07 6.93
CA SER A 55 8.39 1.00 8.04
C SER A 55 8.05 -0.01 9.12
N VAL A 56 6.77 -0.35 9.27
CA VAL A 56 6.27 -1.34 10.24
C VAL A 56 5.58 -2.52 9.55
N GLY A 57 5.67 -2.60 8.22
CA GLY A 57 5.07 -3.68 7.44
C GLY A 57 3.55 -3.78 7.55
N TYR A 58 2.84 -2.66 7.77
CA TYR A 58 1.39 -2.66 7.96
C TYR A 58 0.63 -2.30 6.68
N CYS A 59 -0.55 -2.91 6.50
CA CYS A 59 -1.54 -2.53 5.50
C CYS A 59 -2.96 -2.58 6.07
N SER A 60 -3.83 -1.63 5.72
CA SER A 60 -5.22 -1.60 6.18
C SER A 60 -6.18 -2.53 5.43
N CYS A 61 -5.69 -3.38 4.53
CA CYS A 61 -6.51 -4.36 3.80
C CYS A 61 -6.87 -5.58 4.66
N GLU A 62 -8.02 -6.20 4.40
CA GLU A 62 -8.50 -7.39 5.13
C GLU A 62 -7.53 -8.57 5.07
N ASP A 63 -6.89 -8.76 3.92
CA ASP A 63 -5.93 -9.84 3.69
C ASP A 63 -4.66 -9.70 4.57
N PHE A 64 -4.28 -8.47 4.93
CA PHE A 64 -3.28 -8.24 5.98
C PHE A 64 -3.81 -8.69 7.35
N PHE A 65 -5.00 -8.24 7.74
CA PHE A 65 -5.58 -8.56 9.04
C PHE A 65 -5.85 -10.06 9.24
N PHE A 66 -6.36 -10.76 8.23
CA PHE A 66 -6.75 -12.17 8.39
C PHE A 66 -5.63 -13.15 8.09
N ARG A 67 -4.79 -12.89 7.09
CA ARG A 67 -3.79 -13.87 6.63
C ARG A 67 -2.37 -13.55 7.05
N VAL A 68 -1.99 -12.26 7.06
CA VAL A 68 -0.63 -11.87 7.46
C VAL A 68 -0.48 -11.90 8.98
N MET A 69 -1.42 -11.31 9.72
CA MET A 69 -1.39 -11.32 11.19
C MET A 69 -1.55 -12.73 11.78
N SER A 70 -2.23 -13.64 11.06
CA SER A 70 -2.37 -15.05 11.46
C SER A 70 -1.22 -15.93 10.98
N HIS A 71 -0.16 -15.35 10.38
CA HIS A 71 1.00 -16.05 9.84
C HIS A 71 0.72 -17.07 8.71
N GLU A 72 -0.46 -17.00 8.07
CA GLU A 72 -0.76 -17.83 6.89
C GLU A 72 0.07 -17.42 5.67
N LYS A 73 0.47 -16.14 5.60
CA LYS A 73 1.34 -15.63 4.55
C LYS A 73 2.22 -14.47 5.04
N PRO A 74 3.38 -14.24 4.41
CA PRO A 74 4.37 -13.28 4.93
C PRO A 74 3.95 -11.81 4.76
N MET A 75 3.15 -11.49 3.73
CA MET A 75 2.67 -10.14 3.45
C MET A 75 1.50 -10.13 2.45
N CYS A 76 0.74 -9.04 2.39
CA CYS A 76 -0.22 -8.79 1.31
C CYS A 76 0.48 -8.13 0.11
N TYR A 77 -0.12 -8.24 -1.08
CA TYR A 77 0.46 -7.67 -2.29
C TYR A 77 0.58 -6.14 -2.22
N HIS A 78 -0.29 -5.44 -1.47
CA HIS A 78 -0.24 -3.98 -1.34
C HIS A 78 1.07 -3.48 -0.72
N ILE A 79 1.59 -4.17 0.31
CA ILE A 79 2.89 -3.82 0.90
C ILE A 79 3.99 -4.05 -0.14
N LEU A 80 3.88 -5.12 -0.93
CA LEU A 80 4.85 -5.43 -1.97
C LEU A 80 4.80 -4.40 -3.11
N ALA A 81 3.61 -3.95 -3.49
CA ALA A 81 3.41 -2.94 -4.51
C ALA A 81 4.10 -1.62 -4.14
N VAL A 82 4.00 -1.17 -2.89
CA VAL A 82 4.74 0.03 -2.45
C VAL A 82 6.25 -0.19 -2.51
N LYS A 83 6.77 -1.35 -2.07
CA LYS A 83 8.21 -1.66 -2.19
C LYS A 83 8.67 -1.64 -3.65
N ILE A 84 7.93 -2.26 -4.55
CA ILE A 84 8.21 -2.27 -6.00
C ILE A 84 8.16 -0.85 -6.56
N ALA A 85 7.14 -0.07 -6.22
CA ALA A 85 6.98 1.32 -6.66
C ALA A 85 8.15 2.19 -6.21
N GLU A 86 8.61 2.06 -4.96
CA GLU A 86 9.79 2.76 -4.45
C GLU A 86 11.06 2.39 -5.22
N GLN A 87 11.27 1.10 -5.52
CA GLN A 87 12.43 0.61 -6.28
C GLN A 87 12.42 0.99 -7.76
N THR A 88 11.24 1.25 -8.32
CA THR A 88 11.05 1.56 -9.75
C THR A 88 10.75 3.03 -10.03
N GLU A 89 10.57 3.83 -8.97
CA GLU A 89 10.06 5.20 -9.03
C GLU A 89 8.72 5.33 -9.79
N GLN A 90 7.89 4.29 -9.74
CA GLN A 90 6.59 4.23 -10.40
C GLN A 90 5.46 4.39 -9.39
N TYR A 91 5.14 5.64 -9.08
CA TYR A 91 4.02 6.02 -8.22
C TYR A 91 3.59 7.45 -8.52
N GLU A 92 2.35 7.78 -8.16
CA GLU A 92 1.88 9.16 -8.19
C GLU A 92 2.24 9.86 -6.88
N VAL A 93 2.73 11.10 -6.96
CA VAL A 93 2.89 11.96 -5.78
C VAL A 93 1.68 12.88 -5.68
N VAL A 94 1.03 12.89 -4.52
CA VAL A 94 -0.11 13.75 -4.22
C VAL A 94 0.30 14.68 -3.08
N GLU A 95 0.32 15.98 -3.33
CA GLU A 95 0.47 16.98 -2.27
C GLU A 95 -0.89 17.35 -1.70
N GLU A 96 -0.99 17.40 -0.38
CA GLU A 96 -2.26 17.68 0.31
C GLU A 96 -2.02 18.52 1.58
N PHE A 97 -3.03 19.23 2.08
CA PHE A 97 -2.89 19.99 3.33
C PHE A 97 -3.11 19.12 4.57
N ASP A 98 -2.39 19.41 5.66
CA ASP A 98 -2.49 18.72 6.95
C ASP A 98 -3.93 18.70 7.50
N GLU A 99 -4.75 19.69 7.17
CA GLU A 99 -6.17 19.76 7.55
C GLU A 99 -7.00 18.57 7.01
N TRP A 100 -6.61 18.02 5.85
CA TRP A 100 -7.27 16.85 5.25
C TRP A 100 -6.76 15.53 5.82
N HIS A 101 -5.63 15.54 6.53
CA HIS A 101 -4.95 14.33 6.98
C HIS A 101 -5.88 13.41 7.77
N TRP A 102 -6.58 13.96 8.76
CA TRP A 102 -7.45 13.17 9.63
C TRP A 102 -8.63 12.55 8.86
N ARG A 103 -9.21 13.31 7.92
CA ARG A 103 -10.32 12.85 7.09
C ARG A 103 -9.89 11.69 6.19
N LEU A 104 -8.79 11.86 5.47
CA LEU A 104 -8.25 10.82 4.57
C LEU A 104 -7.81 9.57 5.35
N MET A 105 -7.17 9.73 6.50
CA MET A 105 -6.82 8.59 7.35
C MET A 105 -8.04 7.77 7.79
N ARG A 106 -9.17 8.42 8.09
CA ARG A 106 -10.41 7.71 8.42
C ARG A 106 -10.89 6.89 7.23
N GLU A 107 -10.87 7.44 6.03
CA GLU A 107 -11.27 6.74 4.80
C GLU A 107 -10.38 5.52 4.52
N TRP A 108 -9.06 5.65 4.71
CA TRP A 108 -8.12 4.57 4.40
C TRP A 108 -8.05 3.47 5.47
N ILE A 109 -8.30 3.79 6.73
CA ILE A 109 -8.26 2.80 7.83
C ILE A 109 -9.62 2.16 8.06
N MET A 110 -10.72 2.90 7.92
CA MET A 110 -12.03 2.42 8.35
C MET A 110 -12.80 1.75 7.22
N GLU A 111 -13.14 0.48 7.43
CA GLU A 111 -14.43 -0.05 6.99
C GLU A 111 -14.94 -1.09 8.00
N TYR A 112 -15.60 -0.61 9.05
CA TYR A 112 -16.61 -1.40 9.76
C TYR A 112 -17.83 -0.52 9.99
N ARG A 113 -18.59 -0.27 8.91
CA ARG A 113 -20.04 -0.26 9.11
C ARG A 113 -20.39 -1.69 9.51
N VAL A 114 -20.53 -1.92 10.81
CA VAL A 114 -21.32 -3.04 11.29
C VAL A 114 -22.67 -2.86 10.61
N ARG A 115 -22.93 -3.62 9.54
CA ARG A 115 -24.29 -3.85 9.10
C ARG A 115 -24.91 -4.61 10.26
N GLY A 116 -25.69 -3.88 11.07
CA GLY A 116 -26.56 -4.48 12.07
C GLY A 116 -27.54 -5.45 11.44
#